data_AF-A0A2M7U9C5-F1
#
_entry.id   AF-A0A2M7U9C5-F1
#
_cell.length_a   1.000
_cell.length_b   1.000
_cell.length_c   1.000
_cell.angle_alpha   90.00
_cell.angle_beta   90.00
_cell.angle_gamma   90.00
#
_symmetry.space_group_name_H-M   'P 1'
#
loop_
_entity.id
_entity.type
_entity.pdbx_description
1 polymer ?
#
loop_
_entity_poly.entity_id
_entity_poly.type
_entity_poly.pdbx_seq_one_letter_code
_entity_poly.pdbx_strand_id
1 'polypeptide(L)'
;PVGLLPIAAMGIDIKALLKGAADAEAKIHWTEREENPAVVYAAVRSLLYSLGYKVEILANWHPDLATLAEWWKQLYGESEGKEGKGLFPASTVFTTDLHSLGQYIQEGNRILIETFLVVEKPNRDIVIDPDSENLDGLNYLTKFNLNDINLIAYQGTAEAHTNGGVPNMTLALPELSAYTLGYLIYFFEFAVALSGYSLDVNPFNQPGVEAYKTAMFKLLGKPGFTP
;
A
#
# COMPACT_ATOMS: atom_id res chain seq x y z
N PRO A 1 -11.26 -12.66 15.56
CA PRO A 1 -11.13 -13.91 14.75
C PRO A 1 -11.83 -13.82 13.37
N VAL A 2 -11.57 -12.74 12.61
CA VAL A 2 -12.12 -12.60 11.24
C VAL A 2 -11.13 -13.12 10.19
N GLY A 3 -9.86 -12.69 10.25
CA GLY A 3 -8.83 -13.14 9.29
C GLY A 3 -8.15 -14.46 9.62
N LEU A 4 -7.90 -14.77 10.90
CA LEU A 4 -7.06 -15.92 11.28
C LEU A 4 -7.62 -17.29 10.85
N LEU A 5 -8.94 -17.49 10.96
CA LEU A 5 -9.57 -18.76 10.60
C LEU A 5 -9.45 -19.08 9.10
N PRO A 6 -9.87 -18.20 8.16
CA PRO A 6 -9.71 -18.48 6.73
C PRO A 6 -8.24 -18.59 6.31
N ILE A 7 -7.33 -17.79 6.87
CA ILE A 7 -5.89 -17.90 6.59
C ILE A 7 -5.36 -19.29 6.99
N ALA A 8 -5.70 -19.77 8.20
CA ALA A 8 -5.30 -21.10 8.65
C ALA A 8 -5.91 -22.22 7.79
N ALA A 9 -7.17 -22.07 7.35
CA ALA A 9 -7.84 -23.04 6.49
C ALA A 9 -7.18 -23.19 5.11
N MET A 10 -6.50 -22.15 4.61
CA MET A 10 -5.68 -22.20 3.39
C MET A 10 -4.29 -22.82 3.61
N GLY A 11 -3.97 -23.25 4.84
CA GLY A 11 -2.68 -23.85 5.19
C GLY A 11 -1.56 -22.83 5.44
N ILE A 12 -1.89 -21.54 5.58
CA ILE A 12 -0.90 -20.50 5.90
C ILE A 12 -0.60 -20.53 7.40
N ASP A 13 0.68 -20.36 7.75
CA ASP A 13 1.14 -20.34 9.14
C ASP A 13 0.70 -19.06 9.88
N ILE A 14 -0.44 -19.13 10.54
CA ILE A 14 -0.97 -18.04 11.37
C ILE A 14 -0.12 -17.74 12.61
N LYS A 15 0.73 -18.66 13.08
CA LYS A 15 1.65 -18.37 14.19
C LYS A 15 2.78 -17.48 13.70
N ALA A 16 3.31 -17.74 12.51
CA ALA A 16 4.28 -16.88 11.87
C ALA A 16 3.69 -15.48 11.60
N LEU A 17 2.44 -15.40 11.13
CA LEU A 17 1.71 -14.14 10.96
C LEU A 17 1.62 -13.34 12.27
N LEU A 18 1.13 -13.96 13.34
CA LEU A 18 1.00 -13.31 14.64
C LEU A 18 2.36 -12.93 15.23
N LYS A 19 3.40 -13.75 15.00
CA LYS A 19 4.76 -13.44 15.40
C LYS A 19 5.28 -12.19 14.68
N GLY A 20 5.04 -12.07 13.37
CA GLY A 20 5.42 -10.88 12.61
C GLY A 20 4.79 -9.61 13.17
N ALA A 21 3.49 -9.65 13.50
CA ALA A 21 2.80 -8.53 14.11
C ALA A 21 3.35 -8.17 15.50
N ALA A 22 3.60 -9.17 16.36
CA ALA A 22 4.16 -8.95 17.69
C ALA A 22 5.59 -8.39 17.65
N ASP A 23 6.41 -8.86 16.72
CA ASP A 23 7.77 -8.35 16.53
C ASP A 23 7.74 -6.90 15.99
N ALA A 24 6.78 -6.56 15.13
CA ALA A 24 6.54 -5.18 14.68
C ALA A 24 6.13 -4.26 15.83
N GLU A 25 5.18 -4.70 16.66
CA GLU A 25 4.80 -3.99 17.89
C GLU A 25 6.00 -3.69 18.78
N ALA A 26 6.75 -4.73 19.12
CA ALA A 26 7.92 -4.60 19.98
C ALA A 26 8.94 -3.64 19.34
N LYS A 27 9.23 -3.81 18.05
CA LYS A 27 10.19 -2.95 17.35
C LYS A 27 9.74 -1.48 17.35
N ILE A 28 8.48 -1.21 17.04
CA ILE A 28 7.92 0.15 17.03
C ILE A 28 7.97 0.76 18.44
N HIS A 29 7.62 0.00 19.47
CA HIS A 29 7.61 0.51 20.85
C HIS A 29 8.98 0.94 21.36
N TRP A 30 10.04 0.20 20.99
CA TRP A 30 11.40 0.42 21.49
C TRP A 30 12.30 1.22 20.55
N THR A 31 11.82 1.65 19.39
CA THR A 31 12.58 2.49 18.46
C THR A 31 12.28 3.96 18.72
N GLU A 32 13.32 4.78 18.82
CA GLU A 32 13.20 6.24 18.94
C GLU A 32 12.38 6.83 17.79
N ARG A 33 11.65 7.91 18.04
CA ARG A 33 10.61 8.40 17.13
C ARG A 33 11.14 8.73 15.74
N GLU A 34 12.31 9.34 15.66
CA GLU A 34 12.97 9.76 14.43
C GLU A 34 13.50 8.57 13.61
N GLU A 35 13.73 7.43 14.25
CA GLU A 35 14.20 6.19 13.63
C GLU A 35 13.06 5.18 13.39
N ASN A 36 11.87 5.44 13.94
CA ASN A 36 10.73 4.54 13.87
C ASN A 36 10.04 4.66 12.50
N PRO A 37 10.10 3.63 11.64
CA PRO A 37 9.60 3.75 10.27
C PRO A 37 8.11 4.05 10.19
N ALA A 38 7.31 3.59 11.16
CA ALA A 38 5.86 3.84 11.17
C ALA A 38 5.54 5.30 11.55
N VAL A 39 6.32 5.87 12.47
CA VAL A 39 6.25 7.30 12.84
C VAL A 39 6.70 8.17 11.68
N VAL A 40 7.84 7.83 11.05
CA VAL A 40 8.37 8.56 9.88
C VAL A 40 7.37 8.52 8.73
N TYR A 41 6.79 7.36 8.42
CA TYR A 41 5.77 7.23 7.39
C TYR A 41 4.54 8.12 7.67
N ALA A 42 3.97 8.07 8.89
CA ALA A 42 2.84 8.92 9.27
C ALA A 42 3.18 10.43 9.22
N ALA A 43 4.38 10.80 9.66
CA ALA A 43 4.85 12.19 9.67
C ALA A 43 5.04 12.73 8.25
N VAL A 44 5.69 11.97 7.36
CA VAL A 44 5.91 12.37 5.96
C VAL A 44 4.59 12.51 5.21
N ARG A 45 3.64 11.57 5.37
CA ARG A 45 2.29 11.69 4.78
C ARG A 45 1.58 12.94 5.24
N SER A 46 1.62 13.22 6.55
CA SER A 46 0.99 14.41 7.14
C SER A 46 1.62 15.70 6.63
N LEU A 47 2.95 15.74 6.50
CA LEU A 47 3.68 16.86 5.92
C LEU A 47 3.26 17.08 4.46
N LEU A 48 3.28 16.03 3.63
CA LEU A 48 2.89 16.13 2.22
C LEU A 48 1.43 16.57 2.06
N TYR A 49 0.52 16.04 2.88
CA TYR A 49 -0.87 16.53 2.89
C TYR A 49 -0.96 18.04 3.19
N SER A 50 -0.18 18.53 4.16
CA SER A 50 -0.11 19.97 4.49
C SER A 50 0.46 20.84 3.37
N LEU A 51 1.33 20.26 2.51
CA LEU A 51 1.90 20.91 1.34
C LEU A 51 0.95 20.90 0.12
N GLY A 52 -0.23 20.32 0.25
CA GLY A 52 -1.27 20.37 -0.77
C GLY A 52 -1.43 19.09 -1.59
N TYR A 53 -0.65 18.03 -1.32
CA TYR A 53 -0.91 16.72 -1.90
C TYR A 53 -2.25 16.15 -1.38
N LYS A 54 -2.97 15.43 -2.24
CA LYS A 54 -4.35 14.99 -1.99
C LYS A 54 -4.58 13.50 -2.19
N VAL A 55 -3.72 12.83 -2.94
CA VAL A 55 -3.86 11.41 -3.25
C VAL A 55 -2.57 10.71 -2.88
N GLU A 56 -2.68 9.61 -2.14
CA GLU A 56 -1.58 8.67 -1.96
C GLU A 56 -1.86 7.41 -2.75
N ILE A 57 -0.89 6.99 -3.56
CA ILE A 57 -0.93 5.75 -4.30
C ILE A 57 -0.04 4.74 -3.59
N LEU A 58 -0.64 3.67 -3.04
CA LEU A 58 0.11 2.49 -2.65
C LEU A 58 0.37 1.63 -3.89
N ALA A 59 1.60 1.66 -4.39
CA ALA A 59 2.04 0.98 -5.59
C ALA A 59 2.92 -0.23 -5.24
N ASN A 60 2.82 -1.30 -6.03
CA ASN A 60 3.63 -2.50 -5.83
C ASN A 60 3.97 -3.16 -7.17
N TRP A 61 5.01 -4.01 -7.20
CA TRP A 61 5.41 -4.75 -8.40
C TRP A 61 5.04 -6.24 -8.37
N HIS A 62 4.07 -6.62 -7.54
CA HIS A 62 3.73 -8.02 -7.31
C HIS A 62 2.21 -8.23 -7.26
N PRO A 63 1.58 -8.91 -8.24
CA PRO A 63 0.12 -9.00 -8.34
C PRO A 63 -0.57 -9.59 -7.09
N ASP A 64 0.09 -10.50 -6.37
CA ASP A 64 -0.43 -11.05 -5.10
C ASP A 64 -0.67 -9.98 -4.02
N LEU A 65 -0.06 -8.79 -4.12
CA LEU A 65 -0.26 -7.67 -3.20
C LEU A 65 -1.48 -6.79 -3.54
N ALA A 66 -2.17 -7.04 -4.66
CA ALA A 66 -3.32 -6.24 -5.07
C ALA A 66 -4.41 -6.19 -3.99
N THR A 67 -4.74 -7.33 -3.37
CA THR A 67 -5.77 -7.39 -2.31
C THR A 67 -5.30 -6.79 -0.99
N LEU A 68 -4.00 -6.80 -0.70
CA LEU A 68 -3.44 -6.04 0.43
C LEU A 68 -3.63 -4.53 0.22
N ALA A 69 -3.48 -4.04 -1.01
CA ALA A 69 -3.71 -2.64 -1.31
C ALA A 69 -5.19 -2.24 -1.15
N GLU A 70 -6.14 -3.13 -1.46
CA GLU A 70 -7.56 -2.93 -1.14
C GLU A 70 -7.81 -2.82 0.37
N TRP A 71 -7.18 -3.71 1.17
CA TRP A 71 -7.22 -3.64 2.63
C TRP A 71 -6.64 -2.32 3.15
N TRP A 72 -5.50 -1.88 2.61
CA TRP A 72 -4.87 -0.61 2.97
C TRP A 72 -5.75 0.60 2.62
N LYS A 73 -6.43 0.58 1.46
CA LYS A 73 -7.37 1.64 1.07
C LYS A 73 -8.52 1.78 2.07
N GLN A 74 -9.07 0.66 2.54
CA GLN A 74 -10.09 0.70 3.58
C GLN A 74 -9.52 1.25 4.89
N LEU A 75 -8.36 0.75 5.31
CA LEU A 75 -7.70 1.15 6.56
C LEU A 75 -7.51 2.68 6.62
N TYR A 76 -6.89 3.27 5.60
CA TYR A 76 -6.63 4.71 5.57
C TYR A 76 -7.88 5.52 5.23
N GLY A 77 -8.69 5.09 4.28
CA GLY A 77 -9.88 5.81 3.84
C GLY A 77 -10.92 5.97 4.94
N GLU A 78 -11.25 4.89 5.65
CA GLU A 78 -12.21 4.96 6.77
C GLU A 78 -11.62 5.63 8.01
N SER A 79 -10.31 5.53 8.24
CA SER A 79 -9.66 6.16 9.40
C SER A 79 -9.51 7.67 9.23
N GLU A 80 -9.12 8.15 8.05
CA GLU A 80 -8.74 9.56 7.83
C GLU A 80 -9.81 10.40 7.14
N GLY A 81 -10.68 9.79 6.32
CA GLY A 81 -11.67 10.46 5.47
C GLY A 81 -12.83 11.07 6.25
N LYS A 82 -12.55 12.10 7.05
CA LYS A 82 -13.47 12.72 8.01
C LYS A 82 -13.36 14.23 7.96
N GLU A 83 -14.49 14.92 8.19
CA GLU A 83 -14.51 16.38 8.37
C GLU A 83 -13.90 17.17 7.19
N GLY A 84 -13.96 16.61 5.97
CA GLY A 84 -13.34 17.22 4.78
C GLY A 84 -11.81 17.13 4.72
N LYS A 85 -11.20 16.26 5.56
CA LYS A 85 -9.77 16.01 5.66
C LYS A 85 -9.42 14.60 5.15
N GLY A 86 -8.11 14.34 5.04
CA GLY A 86 -7.53 13.04 4.70
C GLY A 86 -6.96 13.00 3.28
N LEU A 87 -5.97 12.14 3.09
CA LEU A 87 -5.51 11.76 1.76
C LEU A 87 -6.53 10.80 1.14
N PHE A 88 -6.78 10.92 -0.16
CA PHE A 88 -7.55 9.92 -0.89
C PHE A 88 -6.64 8.70 -1.16
N PRO A 89 -6.97 7.51 -0.65
CA PRO A 89 -6.14 6.34 -0.85
C PRO A 89 -6.45 5.70 -2.21
N ALA A 90 -5.44 5.64 -3.07
CA ALA A 90 -5.44 4.95 -4.35
C ALA A 90 -4.37 3.83 -4.35
N SER A 91 -4.40 2.96 -5.34
CA SER A 91 -3.43 1.87 -5.45
C SER A 91 -3.20 1.48 -6.90
N THR A 92 -2.01 0.98 -7.21
CA THR A 92 -1.63 0.46 -8.53
C THR A 92 -0.82 -0.82 -8.40
N VAL A 93 -0.85 -1.64 -9.45
CA VAL A 93 0.03 -2.80 -9.62
C VAL A 93 0.91 -2.55 -10.84
N PHE A 94 2.20 -2.32 -10.58
CA PHE A 94 3.22 -2.13 -11.60
C PHE A 94 3.88 -3.46 -11.99
N THR A 95 4.44 -3.57 -13.19
CA THR A 95 4.48 -2.57 -14.26
C THR A 95 3.16 -2.40 -15.01
N THR A 96 2.15 -3.25 -14.79
CA THR A 96 0.87 -3.24 -15.52
C THR A 96 0.22 -1.86 -15.59
N ASP A 97 0.09 -1.17 -14.45
CA ASP A 97 -0.56 0.13 -14.39
C ASP A 97 0.32 1.30 -14.82
N LEU A 98 1.61 1.09 -15.10
CA LEU A 98 2.40 2.07 -15.85
C LEU A 98 1.83 2.25 -17.27
N HIS A 99 1.15 1.22 -17.79
CA HIS A 99 0.50 1.23 -19.10
C HIS A 99 -0.98 1.66 -19.06
N SER A 100 -1.49 2.09 -17.91
CA SER A 100 -2.85 2.64 -17.77
C SER A 100 -2.83 4.03 -17.12
N LEU A 101 -2.15 4.16 -15.98
CA LEU A 101 -2.08 5.37 -15.16
C LEU A 101 -0.71 6.04 -15.19
N GLY A 102 0.34 5.37 -15.70
CA GLY A 102 1.71 5.91 -15.74
C GLY A 102 1.81 7.31 -16.35
N GLN A 103 1.10 7.57 -17.46
CA GLN A 103 1.05 8.90 -18.08
C GLN A 103 0.49 9.98 -17.12
N TYR A 104 -0.57 9.67 -16.36
CA TYR A 104 -1.15 10.62 -15.41
C TYR A 104 -0.22 10.82 -14.21
N ILE A 105 0.41 9.75 -13.72
CA ILE A 105 1.37 9.84 -12.63
C ILE A 105 2.57 10.70 -13.04
N GLN A 106 3.07 10.55 -14.27
CA GLN A 106 4.21 11.32 -14.76
C GLN A 106 3.89 12.79 -15.04
N GLU A 107 2.78 13.10 -15.74
CA GLU A 107 2.53 14.45 -16.28
C GLU A 107 1.16 15.05 -15.92
N GLY A 108 0.32 14.34 -15.16
CA GLY A 108 -0.97 14.84 -14.68
C GLY A 108 -0.85 15.85 -13.53
N ASN A 109 -1.92 16.06 -12.77
CA ASN A 109 -1.90 16.99 -11.64
C ASN A 109 -0.90 16.57 -10.56
N ARG A 110 -0.09 17.51 -10.06
CA ARG A 110 0.93 17.28 -9.01
C ARG A 110 0.32 17.26 -7.61
N ILE A 111 -0.68 16.40 -7.43
CA ILE A 111 -1.39 16.18 -6.16
C ILE A 111 -1.12 14.78 -5.58
N LEU A 112 -0.28 14.00 -6.26
CA LEU A 112 -0.01 12.61 -5.96
C LEU A 112 1.24 12.48 -5.09
N ILE A 113 1.21 11.52 -4.17
CA ILE A 113 2.38 10.93 -3.52
C ILE A 113 2.33 9.42 -3.77
N GLU A 114 3.49 8.77 -3.83
CA GLU A 114 3.58 7.32 -3.99
C GLU A 114 4.25 6.65 -2.79
N THR A 115 3.68 5.52 -2.36
CA THR A 115 4.30 4.63 -1.39
C THR A 115 4.50 3.29 -2.09
N PHE A 116 5.75 2.90 -2.30
CA PHE A 116 6.12 1.67 -2.98
C PHE A 116 6.27 0.51 -2.00
N LEU A 117 5.57 -0.59 -2.23
CA LEU A 117 5.85 -1.89 -1.62
C LEU A 117 6.77 -2.69 -2.56
N VAL A 118 8.02 -2.88 -2.16
CA VAL A 118 9.04 -3.56 -2.96
C VAL A 118 9.44 -4.85 -2.28
N VAL A 119 9.25 -5.98 -2.95
CA VAL A 119 9.69 -7.29 -2.46
C VAL A 119 11.11 -7.52 -2.95
N GLU A 120 12.07 -7.66 -2.02
CA GLU A 120 13.48 -7.83 -2.37
C GLU A 120 13.77 -9.22 -2.94
N LYS A 121 13.22 -10.25 -2.29
CA LYS A 121 13.37 -11.65 -2.71
C LYS A 121 12.02 -12.29 -3.01
N PRO A 122 11.77 -12.70 -4.27
CA PRO A 122 10.53 -13.36 -4.61
C PRO A 122 10.55 -14.83 -4.18
N ASN A 123 9.36 -15.43 -4.02
CA ASN A 123 9.22 -16.85 -3.70
C ASN A 123 9.60 -17.75 -4.88
N ARG A 124 9.58 -17.21 -6.10
CA ARG A 124 9.99 -17.86 -7.35
C ARG A 124 10.63 -16.82 -8.26
N ASP A 125 11.67 -17.21 -8.95
CA ASP A 125 12.37 -16.36 -9.89
C ASP A 125 12.62 -17.11 -11.20
N ILE A 126 12.76 -16.36 -12.29
CA ILE A 126 12.85 -16.88 -13.64
C ILE A 126 14.12 -16.32 -14.27
N VAL A 127 14.98 -17.21 -14.76
CA VAL A 127 16.11 -16.84 -15.61
C VAL A 127 15.63 -16.73 -17.04
N ILE A 128 16.10 -15.71 -17.76
CA ILE A 128 15.78 -15.51 -19.17
C ILE A 128 16.84 -16.21 -20.01
N ASP A 129 16.43 -17.22 -20.77
CA ASP A 129 17.31 -17.92 -21.69
C ASP A 129 17.66 -17.04 -22.90
N PRO A 130 18.91 -17.11 -23.41
CA PRO A 130 19.27 -16.41 -24.63
C PRO A 130 18.58 -17.01 -25.85
N ASP A 131 18.12 -16.15 -26.75
CA ASP A 131 17.59 -16.54 -28.06
C ASP A 131 18.68 -16.40 -29.13
N SER A 132 18.89 -17.42 -29.97
CA SER A 132 19.95 -17.40 -30.97
C SER A 132 19.71 -16.41 -32.11
N GLU A 133 18.44 -16.08 -32.41
CA GLU A 133 18.07 -15.16 -33.48
C GLU A 133 17.95 -13.71 -32.99
N ASN A 134 17.64 -13.51 -31.70
CA ASN A 134 17.53 -12.22 -31.02
C ASN A 134 16.64 -11.22 -31.79
N LEU A 135 15.53 -11.69 -32.35
CA LEU A 135 14.65 -10.88 -33.20
C LEU A 135 13.98 -9.73 -32.45
N ASP A 136 13.78 -9.88 -31.13
CA ASP A 136 13.22 -8.87 -30.24
C ASP A 136 14.28 -7.91 -29.65
N GLY A 137 15.57 -8.20 -29.86
CA GLY A 137 16.67 -7.44 -29.31
C GLY A 137 16.83 -7.56 -27.78
N LEU A 138 16.18 -8.52 -27.13
CA LEU A 138 16.13 -8.63 -25.66
C LEU A 138 17.27 -9.46 -25.06
N ASN A 139 18.20 -10.01 -25.85
CA ASN A 139 19.34 -10.77 -25.32
C ASN A 139 20.23 -9.99 -24.34
N TYR A 140 20.19 -8.66 -24.31
CA TYR A 140 20.91 -7.89 -23.28
C TYR A 140 20.35 -8.10 -21.87
N LEU A 141 19.13 -8.65 -21.74
CA LEU A 141 18.47 -8.96 -20.49
C LEU A 141 18.85 -10.34 -19.93
N THR A 142 19.48 -11.23 -20.70
CA THR A 142 19.76 -12.62 -20.29
C THR A 142 20.79 -12.73 -19.17
N LYS A 143 21.48 -11.63 -18.86
CA LYS A 143 22.37 -11.51 -17.69
C LYS A 143 21.63 -11.25 -16.37
N PHE A 144 20.31 -11.06 -16.45
CA PHE A 144 19.43 -10.78 -15.32
C PHE A 144 18.39 -11.90 -15.16
N ASN A 145 17.93 -12.09 -13.94
CA ASN A 145 16.66 -12.80 -13.71
C ASN A 145 15.48 -11.80 -13.82
N LEU A 146 14.25 -12.32 -13.79
CA LEU A 146 13.06 -11.50 -13.93
C LEU A 146 12.90 -10.54 -12.74
N ASN A 147 13.29 -10.94 -11.54
CA ASN A 147 13.25 -10.06 -10.37
C ASN A 147 14.20 -8.87 -10.48
N ASP A 148 15.42 -9.07 -10.99
CA ASP A 148 16.40 -8.01 -11.23
C ASP A 148 15.81 -6.96 -12.19
N ILE A 149 15.17 -7.41 -13.27
CA ILE A 149 14.51 -6.53 -14.23
C ILE A 149 13.37 -5.76 -13.57
N ASN A 150 12.58 -6.43 -12.73
CA ASN A 150 11.48 -5.83 -12.00
C ASN A 150 11.96 -4.75 -11.01
N LEU A 151 13.06 -5.02 -10.29
CA LEU A 151 13.70 -4.06 -9.38
C LEU A 151 14.31 -2.88 -10.13
N ILE A 152 14.94 -3.11 -11.29
CA ILE A 152 15.45 -2.03 -12.15
C ILE A 152 14.28 -1.19 -12.69
N ALA A 153 13.16 -1.81 -13.09
CA ALA A 153 11.96 -1.10 -13.50
C ALA A 153 11.41 -0.23 -12.35
N TYR A 154 11.35 -0.76 -11.11
CA TYR A 154 11.03 0.02 -9.92
C TYR A 154 11.94 1.24 -9.75
N GLN A 155 13.26 1.05 -9.80
CA GLN A 155 14.23 2.13 -9.62
C GLN A 155 14.06 3.22 -10.68
N GLY A 156 13.93 2.82 -11.96
CA GLY A 156 13.70 3.75 -13.06
C GLY A 156 12.38 4.50 -12.93
N THR A 157 11.30 3.83 -12.52
CA THR A 157 10.00 4.46 -12.24
C THR A 157 10.09 5.45 -11.08
N ALA A 158 10.70 5.07 -9.96
CA ALA A 158 10.84 5.94 -8.80
C ALA A 158 11.64 7.22 -9.14
N GLU A 159 12.73 7.09 -9.89
CA GLU A 159 13.52 8.24 -10.37
C GLU A 159 12.70 9.12 -11.32
N ALA A 160 12.05 8.53 -12.33
CA ALA A 160 11.24 9.26 -13.30
C ALA A 160 10.08 10.03 -12.64
N HIS A 161 9.38 9.39 -11.71
CA HIS A 161 8.26 9.98 -10.99
C HIS A 161 8.72 11.10 -10.04
N THR A 162 9.86 10.92 -9.35
CA THR A 162 10.49 11.98 -8.54
C THR A 162 10.80 13.21 -9.40
N ASN A 163 11.46 13.00 -10.54
CA ASN A 163 11.79 14.06 -11.50
C ASN A 163 10.54 14.71 -12.11
N GLY A 164 9.45 13.95 -12.22
CA GLY A 164 8.11 14.44 -12.59
C GLY A 164 7.37 15.19 -11.49
N GLY A 165 7.95 15.34 -10.29
CA GLY A 165 7.34 16.05 -9.18
C GLY A 165 6.34 15.23 -8.34
N VAL A 166 6.43 13.90 -8.38
CA VAL A 166 5.70 12.99 -7.47
C VAL A 166 6.66 12.52 -6.37
N PRO A 167 6.50 13.00 -5.12
CA PRO A 167 7.26 12.46 -4.00
C PRO A 167 6.93 10.99 -3.81
N ASN A 168 7.95 10.16 -3.57
CA ASN A 168 7.77 8.75 -3.24
C ASN A 168 8.52 8.32 -1.99
N MET A 169 8.01 7.26 -1.37
CA MET A 169 8.60 6.53 -0.26
C MET A 169 8.64 5.05 -0.61
N THR A 170 9.59 4.30 -0.07
CA THR A 170 9.69 2.85 -0.27
C THR A 170 9.65 2.11 1.05
N LEU A 171 8.77 1.11 1.10
CA LEU A 171 8.74 0.07 2.14
C LEU A 171 9.30 -1.21 1.51
N ALA A 172 10.55 -1.53 1.84
CA ALA A 172 11.20 -2.76 1.39
C ALA A 172 10.75 -3.95 2.24
N LEU A 173 10.27 -5.00 1.57
CA LEU A 173 9.81 -6.25 2.16
C LEU A 173 10.85 -7.33 1.83
N PRO A 174 11.47 -7.99 2.83
CA PRO A 174 12.52 -8.97 2.56
C PRO A 174 12.04 -10.12 1.66
N GLU A 175 10.82 -10.60 1.91
CA GLU A 175 10.16 -11.66 1.15
C GLU A 175 8.65 -11.64 1.41
N LEU A 176 7.87 -12.29 0.54
CA LEU A 176 6.44 -12.52 0.78
C LEU A 176 6.22 -13.78 1.61
N SER A 177 6.17 -13.58 2.93
CA SER A 177 5.87 -14.63 3.91
C SER A 177 4.76 -14.22 4.87
N ALA A 178 4.17 -15.20 5.58
CA ALA A 178 3.18 -14.93 6.62
C ALA A 178 3.74 -13.99 7.69
N TYR A 179 5.00 -14.16 8.08
CA TYR A 179 5.68 -13.28 9.02
C TYR A 179 5.76 -11.83 8.50
N THR A 180 6.25 -11.62 7.28
CA THR A 180 6.37 -10.27 6.69
C THR A 180 5.02 -9.60 6.57
N LEU A 181 3.99 -10.34 6.16
CA LEU A 181 2.62 -9.82 6.08
C LEU A 181 2.10 -9.37 7.45
N GLY A 182 2.32 -10.17 8.50
CA GLY A 182 1.89 -9.82 9.85
C GLY A 182 2.59 -8.57 10.38
N TYR A 183 3.89 -8.46 10.10
CA TYR A 183 4.68 -7.28 10.43
C TYR A 183 4.13 -6.03 9.74
N LEU A 184 3.87 -6.13 8.43
CA LEU A 184 3.38 -5.03 7.61
C LEU A 184 1.96 -4.59 7.99
N ILE A 185 1.08 -5.53 8.35
CA ILE A 185 -0.27 -5.22 8.85
C ILE A 185 -0.17 -4.35 10.11
N TYR A 186 0.62 -4.78 11.11
CA TYR A 186 0.76 -4.01 12.34
C TYR A 186 1.41 -2.64 12.09
N PHE A 187 2.43 -2.59 11.22
CA PHE A 187 3.06 -1.34 10.80
C PHE A 187 2.03 -0.33 10.30
N PHE A 188 1.13 -0.74 9.39
CA PHE A 188 0.10 0.15 8.84
C PHE A 188 -0.97 0.51 9.86
N GLU A 189 -1.42 -0.43 10.68
CA GLU A 189 -2.40 -0.19 11.76
C GLU A 189 -1.90 0.86 12.76
N PHE A 190 -0.61 0.78 13.13
CA PHE A 190 0.02 1.77 14.00
C PHE A 190 0.17 3.12 13.30
N ALA A 191 0.68 3.13 12.07
CA ALA A 191 0.92 4.37 11.32
C ALA A 191 -0.37 5.15 11.02
N VAL A 192 -1.48 4.47 10.68
CA VAL A 192 -2.76 5.15 10.42
C VAL A 192 -3.34 5.78 11.68
N ALA A 193 -3.15 5.17 12.85
CA ALA A 193 -3.61 5.74 14.11
C ALA A 193 -2.89 7.07 14.39
N LEU A 194 -1.56 7.11 14.20
CA LEU A 194 -0.77 8.33 14.32
C LEU A 194 -1.21 9.39 13.32
N SER A 195 -1.39 8.99 12.06
CA SER A 195 -1.79 9.89 10.98
C SER A 195 -3.18 10.51 11.20
N GLY A 196 -4.14 9.72 11.69
CA GLY A 196 -5.46 10.22 12.10
C GLY A 196 -5.38 11.26 13.23
N TYR A 197 -4.54 11.02 14.24
CA TYR A 197 -4.30 12.03 15.29
C TYR A 197 -3.61 13.29 14.73
N SER A 198 -2.68 13.17 13.79
CA SER A 198 -2.05 14.32 13.13
C SER A 198 -3.04 15.16 12.29
N LEU A 199 -4.13 14.55 11.82
CA LEU A 199 -5.23 15.23 11.11
C LEU A 199 -6.29 15.83 12.05
N ASP A 200 -6.17 15.61 13.36
CA ASP A 200 -7.18 15.97 14.36
C ASP A 200 -8.56 15.38 13.99
N VAL A 201 -8.58 14.07 13.72
CA VAL A 201 -9.80 13.28 13.51
C VAL A 201 -9.77 12.03 14.40
N ASN A 202 -10.93 11.42 14.65
CA ASN A 202 -10.98 10.13 15.34
C ASN A 202 -10.71 8.99 14.34
N PRO A 203 -9.58 8.26 14.39
CA PRO A 203 -9.29 7.20 13.42
C PRO A 203 -10.14 5.93 13.60
N PHE A 204 -10.86 5.79 14.72
CA PHE A 204 -11.51 4.53 15.11
C PHE A 204 -13.04 4.52 14.97
N ASN A 205 -13.62 5.51 14.27
CA ASN A 205 -15.04 5.54 13.95
C ASN A 205 -15.29 5.71 12.44
N GLN A 206 -16.55 5.57 12.00
CA GLN A 206 -16.93 5.64 10.60
C GLN A 206 -18.36 6.21 10.38
N PRO A 207 -18.71 7.37 10.95
CA PRO A 207 -20.11 7.84 10.99
C PRO A 207 -20.74 8.05 9.60
N GLY A 208 -19.94 8.44 8.59
CA GLY A 208 -20.43 8.76 7.25
C GLY A 208 -21.09 7.58 6.52
N VAL A 209 -20.72 6.33 6.85
CA VAL A 209 -21.26 5.14 6.17
C VAL A 209 -22.74 4.91 6.50
N GLU A 210 -23.25 5.48 7.59
CA GLU A 210 -24.66 5.32 7.98
C GLU A 210 -25.62 6.13 7.10
N ALA A 211 -25.14 7.15 6.40
CA ALA A 211 -25.97 7.99 5.53
C ALA A 211 -26.57 7.20 4.37
N TYR A 212 -25.75 6.46 3.62
CA TYR A 212 -26.25 5.65 2.50
C TYR A 212 -27.10 4.48 2.99
N LYS A 213 -26.75 3.87 4.14
CA LYS A 213 -27.54 2.79 4.75
C LYS A 213 -28.93 3.29 5.12
N THR A 214 -29.03 4.47 5.72
CA THR A 214 -30.31 5.11 6.06
C THR A 214 -31.13 5.38 4.80
N ALA A 215 -30.53 5.96 3.76
CA ALA A 215 -31.22 6.20 2.49
C ALA A 215 -31.71 4.87 1.85
N MET A 216 -30.87 3.84 1.86
CA MET A 216 -31.23 2.50 1.37
C MET A 216 -32.39 1.90 2.18
N PHE A 217 -32.35 1.99 3.52
CA PHE A 217 -33.43 1.50 4.37
C PHE A 217 -34.75 2.21 4.11
N LYS A 218 -34.74 3.52 3.87
CA LYS A 218 -35.91 4.28 3.45
C LYS A 218 -36.46 3.79 2.11
N LEU A 219 -35.60 3.66 1.10
CA LEU A 219 -35.98 3.21 -0.25
C LEU A 219 -36.51 1.77 -0.27
N LEU A 220 -36.03 0.91 0.62
CA LEU A 220 -36.49 -0.47 0.78
C LEU A 220 -37.74 -0.59 1.68
N GLY A 221 -38.24 0.51 2.26
CA GLY A 221 -39.42 0.50 3.14
C GLY A 221 -39.19 -0.23 4.46
N LYS A 222 -37.97 -0.21 5.02
CA LYS A 222 -37.66 -0.85 6.30
C LYS A 222 -38.49 -0.20 7.42
N PRO A 223 -39.26 -0.97 8.22
CA PRO A 223 -40.01 -0.43 9.35
C PRO A 223 -39.13 0.40 10.30
N GLY A 224 -39.62 1.58 10.71
CA GLY A 224 -38.89 2.52 11.56
C GLY A 224 -38.02 3.53 10.80
N PHE A 225 -37.87 3.40 9.48
CA PHE A 225 -37.20 4.38 8.63
C PHE A 225 -38.26 5.04 7.74
N THR A 226 -38.75 6.21 8.15
CA THR A 226 -39.74 6.97 7.35
C THR A 226 -39.07 7.63 6.14
N PRO A 227 -39.74 7.69 4.98
CA PRO A 227 -39.30 8.49 3.83
C PRO A 227 -38.86 9.89 4.25
#